data_AF-A0A354NUT6-F1
#
_entry.id   AF-A0A354NUT6-F1
#
_cell.length_a   1.000
_cell.length_b   1.000
_cell.length_c   1.000
_cell.angle_alpha   90.00
_cell.angle_beta   90.00
_cell.angle_gamma   90.00
#
_symmetry.space_group_name_H-M   'P 1'
#
loop_
_entity.id
_entity.type
_entity.pdbx_description
1 polymer ?
#
loop_
_entity_poly.entity_id
_entity_poly.type
_entity_poly.pdbx_seq_one_letter_code
_entity_poly.pdbx_strand_id
1 'polypeptide(L)'
;MPVTQEAHLSDGDIQEALSPAHFVASISHEITERPRTRLAGAYGRGLSPQQALRRYLDSRQTAPDRADALQQRADELIAEQGAE
;
A
#
# COMPACT_ATOMS: atom_id res chain seq x y z
N MET A 1 6.95 -13.92 2.00
CA MET A 1 5.65 -14.00 2.69
C MET A 1 5.06 -12.59 2.75
N PRO A 2 3.74 -12.37 2.52
CA PRO A 2 3.19 -11.02 2.55
C PRO A 2 3.18 -10.49 3.99
N VAL A 3 3.66 -9.27 4.20
CA VAL A 3 3.47 -8.51 5.44
C VAL A 3 2.04 -7.95 5.42
N THR A 4 1.13 -8.64 6.12
CA THR A 4 -0.23 -8.17 6.39
C THR A 4 -0.17 -7.00 7.37
N GLN A 5 -1.16 -6.10 7.31
CA GLN A 5 -1.20 -4.92 8.20
C GLN A 5 -1.27 -5.28 9.69
N GLU A 6 -1.62 -6.53 10.01
CA GLU A 6 -1.52 -7.16 11.33
C GLU A 6 -0.15 -6.96 11.98
N ALA A 7 0.93 -6.91 11.20
CA ALA A 7 2.29 -6.75 11.73
C ALA A 7 2.52 -5.40 12.47
N HIS A 8 1.59 -4.45 12.38
CA HIS A 8 1.69 -3.15 13.03
C HIS A 8 0.77 -2.98 14.26
N LEU A 9 -0.12 -3.92 14.55
CA LEU A 9 -0.96 -3.90 15.75
C LEU A 9 -0.37 -4.86 16.78
N SER A 10 0.14 -4.31 17.89
CA SER A 10 0.63 -5.11 19.01
C SER A 10 -0.49 -5.31 20.04
N ASP A 11 -0.94 -6.54 20.23
CA ASP A 11 -1.90 -6.89 21.29
C ASP A 11 -1.44 -6.45 22.69
N GLY A 12 -0.13 -6.44 22.94
CA GLY A 12 0.47 -6.00 24.19
C GLY A 12 0.21 -4.52 24.49
N ASP A 13 0.38 -3.65 23.49
CA ASP A 13 0.11 -2.21 23.63
C ASP A 13 -1.40 -1.96 23.84
N ILE A 14 -2.26 -2.76 23.19
CA ILE A 14 -3.71 -2.68 23.33
C ILE A 14 -4.14 -3.12 24.74
N GLN A 15 -3.57 -4.19 25.28
CA GLN A 15 -3.84 -4.64 26.65
C GLN A 15 -3.35 -3.64 27.71
N GLU A 16 -2.17 -3.05 27.52
CA GLU A 16 -1.64 -2.03 28.43
C GLU A 16 -2.58 -0.81 28.49
N ALA A 17 -3.04 -0.33 27.34
CA ALA A 17 -3.99 0.79 27.26
C ALA A 17 -5.35 0.47 27.91
N LEU A 18 -5.76 -0.80 27.96
CA LEU A 18 -7.01 -1.26 28.56
C LEU A 18 -6.87 -1.70 30.03
N SER A 19 -5.65 -1.72 30.57
CA SER A 19 -5.33 -2.05 31.97
C SER A 19 -6.17 -1.32 33.03
N PRO A 20 -6.56 -0.03 32.89
CA PRO A 20 -7.39 0.63 33.89
C PRO A 20 -8.88 0.23 33.87
N ALA A 21 -9.32 -0.62 32.94
CA ALA A 21 -10.72 -1.02 32.84
C ALA A 21 -11.06 -2.16 33.83
N HIS A 22 -12.25 -2.08 34.44
CA HIS A 22 -12.71 -3.07 35.42
C HIS A 22 -12.93 -4.49 34.85
N PHE A 23 -13.19 -4.60 33.54
CA PHE A 23 -13.32 -5.87 32.83
C PHE A 23 -13.04 -5.63 31.35
N VAL A 24 -12.10 -6.40 30.79
CA VAL A 24 -11.78 -6.38 29.36
C VAL A 24 -12.24 -7.71 28.77
N ALA A 25 -13.21 -7.65 27.85
CA ALA A 25 -13.67 -8.82 27.10
C ALA A 25 -12.65 -9.19 25.99
N SER A 26 -12.97 -10.20 25.16
CA SER A 26 -12.11 -10.60 24.05
C SER A 26 -11.85 -9.44 23.06
N ILE A 27 -10.57 -9.13 22.82
CA ILE A 27 -10.15 -8.18 21.79
C ILE A 27 -10.31 -8.87 20.43
N SER A 28 -11.11 -8.27 19.53
CA SER A 28 -11.33 -8.77 18.17
C SER A 28 -10.80 -7.76 17.17
N HIS A 29 -9.93 -8.20 16.26
CA HIS A 29 -9.39 -7.36 15.20
C HIS A 29 -10.20 -7.55 13.91
N GLU A 30 -10.91 -6.50 13.49
CA GLU A 30 -11.56 -6.46 12.18
C GLU A 30 -10.68 -5.64 11.22
N ILE A 31 -9.89 -6.33 10.41
CA ILE A 31 -8.99 -5.70 9.44
C ILE A 31 -9.69 -5.69 8.08
N THR A 32 -10.14 -4.51 7.66
CA THR A 32 -10.64 -4.33 6.30
C THR A 32 -9.46 -4.31 5.32
N GLU A 33 -9.00 -5.48 4.90
CA GLU A 33 -7.99 -5.56 3.84
C GLU A 33 -8.59 -5.08 2.51
N ARG A 34 -8.05 -3.96 1.99
CA ARG A 34 -8.31 -3.60 0.60
C ARG A 34 -7.54 -4.58 -0.30
N PRO A 35 -8.17 -5.14 -1.34
CA PRO A 35 -7.50 -6.06 -2.24
C PRO A 35 -6.26 -5.39 -2.84
N ARG A 36 -5.08 -5.93 -2.52
CA ARG A 36 -3.81 -5.48 -3.10
C ARG A 36 -3.70 -6.08 -4.50
N THR A 37 -3.79 -5.25 -5.53
CA THR A 37 -3.46 -5.68 -6.90
C THR A 37 -1.96 -5.98 -6.98
N ARG A 38 -1.60 -7.27 -6.93
CA ARG A 38 -0.22 -7.71 -7.17
C ARG A 38 0.09 -7.55 -8.65
N LEU A 39 0.83 -6.50 -8.99
CA LEU A 39 1.30 -6.27 -10.35
C LEU A 39 2.35 -7.32 -10.81
N ALA A 40 3.02 -8.00 -9.88
CA ALA A 40 4.08 -8.97 -10.23
C ALA A 40 3.57 -10.20 -11.01
N GLY A 41 2.33 -10.65 -10.78
CA GLY A 41 1.79 -11.87 -11.40
C GLY A 41 1.26 -11.68 -12.83
N ALA A 42 0.77 -10.49 -13.16
CA ALA A 42 0.13 -10.19 -14.45
C ALA A 42 1.04 -9.43 -15.44
N TYR A 43 2.13 -8.81 -14.97
CA TYR A 43 2.89 -7.83 -15.76
C TYR A 43 4.39 -8.16 -15.91
N GLY A 44 4.80 -9.40 -15.58
CA GLY A 44 6.19 -9.82 -15.47
C GLY A 44 7.05 -9.79 -16.75
N ARG A 45 6.47 -9.60 -17.94
CA ARG A 45 7.22 -9.36 -19.18
C ARG A 45 6.44 -8.45 -20.13
N GLY A 46 6.89 -7.20 -20.28
CA GLY A 46 6.46 -6.31 -21.37
C GLY A 46 5.81 -4.99 -20.94
N LEU A 47 5.57 -4.75 -19.64
CA LEU A 47 5.02 -3.48 -19.19
C LEU A 47 6.15 -2.48 -18.91
N SER A 48 6.11 -1.30 -19.53
CA SER A 48 7.07 -0.25 -19.20
C SER A 48 6.83 0.28 -17.77
N PRO A 49 7.84 0.81 -17.08
CA PRO A 49 7.69 1.38 -15.74
C PRO A 49 6.58 2.43 -15.64
N GLN A 50 6.42 3.27 -16.67
CA GLN A 50 5.34 4.26 -16.75
C GLN A 50 3.95 3.61 -16.80
N GLN A 51 3.79 2.54 -17.59
CA GLN A 51 2.53 1.82 -17.71
C GLN A 51 2.19 1.04 -16.43
N ALA A 52 3.20 0.52 -15.73
CA ALA A 52 3.05 -0.10 -14.42
C ALA A 52 2.53 0.90 -13.39
N LEU A 53 3.13 2.09 -13.34
CA LEU A 53 2.71 3.15 -12.43
C LEU A 53 1.27 3.60 -12.71
N ARG A 54 0.91 3.83 -13.96
CA ARG A 54 -0.44 4.25 -14.33
C ARG A 54 -1.51 3.25 -13.88
N ARG A 55 -1.27 1.95 -14.08
CA ARG A 55 -2.19 0.90 -13.61
C ARG A 55 -2.21 0.75 -12.09
N TYR A 56 -1.09 1.02 -11.41
CA TYR A 56 -1.05 1.07 -9.96
C TYR A 56 -1.94 2.18 -9.40
N LEU A 57 -1.83 3.39 -9.97
CA LEU A 57 -2.61 4.56 -9.55
C LEU A 57 -4.11 4.37 -9.80
N ASP A 58 -4.47 3.75 -10.92
CA ASP A 58 -5.84 3.36 -11.28
C ASP A 58 -6.42 2.33 -10.31
N SER A 59 -5.67 1.25 -10.03
CA SER A 59 -6.06 0.25 -9.03
C SER A 59 -6.24 0.82 -7.63
N ARG A 60 -5.53 1.92 -7.30
CA ARG A 60 -5.64 2.58 -5.99
C ARG A 60 -6.72 3.66 -5.96
N GLN A 61 -7.44 3.87 -7.07
CA GLN A 61 -8.45 4.93 -7.24
C GLN A 61 -7.89 6.31 -6.82
N THR A 62 -6.65 6.60 -7.24
CA THR A 62 -6.00 7.86 -6.92
C THR A 62 -6.74 9.00 -7.62
N ALA A 63 -6.93 10.13 -6.94
CA ALA A 63 -7.52 11.31 -7.55
C ALA A 63 -6.73 11.71 -8.82
N PRO A 64 -7.42 12.11 -9.92
CA PRO A 64 -6.78 12.34 -11.21
C PRO A 64 -5.66 13.37 -11.14
N ASP A 65 -5.91 14.50 -10.48
CA ASP A 65 -4.94 15.59 -10.27
C ASP A 65 -3.63 15.10 -9.62
N ARG A 66 -3.75 14.20 -8.64
CA ARG A 66 -2.60 13.60 -7.95
C ARG A 66 -1.93 12.52 -8.80
N ALA A 67 -2.69 11.80 -9.61
CA ALA A 67 -2.15 10.79 -10.50
C ALA A 67 -1.27 11.43 -11.59
N ASP A 68 -1.70 12.56 -12.17
CA ASP A 68 -0.94 13.33 -13.15
C ASP A 68 0.39 13.85 -12.57
N ALA A 69 0.35 14.47 -11.38
CA ALA A 69 1.57 14.95 -10.71
C ALA A 69 2.58 13.82 -10.42
N LEU A 70 2.10 12.65 -10.00
CA LEU A 70 2.95 11.48 -9.75
C LEU A 70 3.50 10.90 -11.05
N GLN A 71 2.73 10.94 -12.13
CA GLN A 71 3.15 10.46 -13.44
C GLN A 71 4.24 11.36 -14.03
N GLN A 72 4.10 12.68 -13.91
CA GLN A 72 5.10 13.64 -14.36
C GLN A 72 6.42 13.46 -13.61
N ARG A 73 6.37 13.33 -12.28
CA ARG A 73 7.58 13.11 -11.47
C ARG A 73 8.27 11.79 -11.79
N ALA A 74 7.49 10.75 -12.11
CA ALA A 74 8.05 9.47 -12.53
C ALA A 74 8.76 9.55 -13.88
N ASP A 75 8.25 10.37 -14.81
CA ASP A 75 8.89 10.59 -16.11
C ASP A 75 10.26 11.23 -15.96
N GLU A 76 10.35 12.28 -15.12
CA GLU A 76 11.61 12.96 -14.78
C GLU A 76 12.63 11.97 -14.21
N LEU A 77 12.24 11.18 -13.22
CA LEU A 77 13.11 10.19 -12.60
C LEU A 77 13.60 9.12 -13.59
N ILE A 78 12.74 8.66 -14.51
CA ILE A 78 13.13 7.67 -15.51
C ILE A 78 14.11 8.27 -16.52
N ALA A 79 13.90 9.52 -16.92
CA ALA A 79 14.81 10.25 -17.80
C ALA A 79 16.18 10.49 -17.13
N GLU A 80 16.19 10.84 -15.84
CA GLU A 80 17.41 10.99 -15.04
C GLU A 80 18.20 9.68 -14.93
N GLN A 81 17.51 8.54 -14.75
CA GLN A 81 18.14 7.22 -14.65
C GLN A 81 18.59 6.63 -15.99
N GLY A 82 18.04 7.09 -17.11
CA GLY A 82 18.43 6.65 -18.46
C GLY A 82 19.56 7.47 -19.09
N ALA A 83 19.95 8.59 -18.45
CA ALA A 83 21.01 9.49 -18.92
C ALA A 83 22.38 9.21 -18.27
N GLU A 84 22.47 8.19 -17.41
CA GLU A 84 23.67 7.69 -16.73
C GLU A 84 24.13 6.35 -17.36
#